data_AF-A0A937FME4-F1
#
_entry.id   AF-A0A937FME4-F1
#
_cell.length_a   1.000
_cell.length_b   1.000
_cell.length_c   1.000
_cell.angle_alpha   90.00
_cell.angle_beta   90.00
_cell.angle_gamma   90.00
#
_symmetry.space_group_name_H-M   'P 1'
#
loop_
_entity.id
_entity.type
_entity.pdbx_description
1 polymer ?
#
loop_
_entity_poly.entity_id
_entity_poly.type
_entity_poly.pdbx_seq_one_letter_code
_entity_poly.pdbx_strand_id
1 'polypeptide(L)'
;MQTESYTLADQAEDRLSEFREDFGGDGQFEVGIVKGVHAISDVCSIFFGPEATDDGLDTMLRHRLGDVVDHYGWRGALEEEVNGLYSALPIGGLFHDLQAYADYGVYAGVATDTEARRGRISEMIEQASEFLRLIPVDGWGLEDTQTVDIARKAIARWRLEQGKPITGPDLVLLSGKAEQTVRNELSKKKDGLAGNWKEVLANAALAWLETKNFLASIWQHQDDTEVLEQVNEPLTDVLFVPIAMDGSMFHPGLKKDGVYLLGGEGRERAVEDFDEALSILATMDIPTWRRPTSGGIWTRVRGNTKEFRRIERKDLEAMAKADTS
;
A
#
# COMPACT_ATOMS: atom_id res chain seq x y z
N MET A 1 -18.20 -39.86 5.54
CA MET A 1 -17.99 -38.40 5.52
C MET A 1 -17.05 -38.09 6.68
N GLN A 2 -15.77 -37.92 6.40
CA GLN A 2 -14.84 -37.32 7.36
C GLN A 2 -15.19 -35.84 7.40
N THR A 3 -15.60 -35.34 8.56
CA THR A 3 -15.69 -33.91 8.82
C THR A 3 -14.26 -33.39 8.73
N GLU A 4 -13.94 -32.57 7.73
CA GLU A 4 -12.65 -31.87 7.71
C GLU A 4 -12.52 -31.08 9.02
N SER A 5 -11.39 -31.27 9.69
CA SER A 5 -11.08 -30.63 10.96
C SER A 5 -10.80 -29.17 10.69
N TYR A 6 -11.69 -28.27 11.10
CA TYR A 6 -11.50 -26.82 11.02
C TYR A 6 -10.17 -26.40 11.68
N THR A 7 -9.23 -25.92 10.87
CA THR A 7 -7.85 -25.62 11.24
C THR A 7 -7.67 -24.13 11.60
N LEU A 8 -6.50 -23.78 12.14
CA LEU A 8 -6.13 -22.36 12.33
C LEU A 8 -5.91 -21.63 10.99
N ALA A 9 -5.64 -22.34 9.90
CA ALA A 9 -5.55 -21.76 8.57
C ALA A 9 -6.95 -21.37 8.08
N ASP A 10 -7.94 -22.26 8.24
CA ASP A 10 -9.35 -21.97 7.92
C ASP A 10 -9.86 -20.77 8.74
N GLN A 11 -9.52 -20.71 10.03
CA GLN A 11 -9.87 -19.57 10.88
C GLN A 11 -9.19 -18.26 10.44
N ALA A 12 -7.95 -18.33 9.93
CA ALA A 12 -7.25 -17.15 9.47
C ALA A 12 -7.85 -16.62 8.16
N GLU A 13 -8.27 -17.52 7.26
CA GLU A 13 -8.98 -17.15 6.03
C GLU A 13 -10.36 -16.56 6.34
N ASP A 14 -11.12 -17.16 7.25
CA ASP A 14 -12.43 -16.63 7.67
C ASP A 14 -12.30 -15.21 8.22
N ARG A 15 -11.30 -14.94 9.08
CA ARG A 15 -11.06 -13.59 9.60
C ARG A 15 -10.59 -12.60 8.55
N LEU A 16 -9.83 -13.07 7.56
CA LEU A 16 -9.39 -12.22 6.45
C LEU A 16 -10.58 -11.90 5.53
N SER A 17 -11.49 -12.85 5.30
CA SER A 17 -12.75 -12.62 4.59
C SER A 17 -13.65 -11.66 5.36
N GLU A 18 -13.83 -11.86 6.67
CA GLU A 18 -14.60 -10.95 7.54
C GLU A 18 -14.03 -9.54 7.49
N PHE A 19 -12.70 -9.39 7.61
CA PHE A 19 -12.04 -8.10 7.44
C PHE A 19 -12.35 -7.48 6.08
N ARG A 20 -12.23 -8.22 4.97
CA ARG A 20 -12.52 -7.72 3.61
C ARG A 20 -13.98 -7.33 3.41
N GLU A 21 -14.91 -8.03 4.04
CA GLU A 21 -16.35 -7.75 3.98
C GLU A 21 -16.74 -6.52 4.81
N ASP A 22 -16.13 -6.36 6.00
CA ASP A 22 -16.36 -5.22 6.89
C ASP A 22 -15.59 -3.96 6.44
N PHE A 23 -14.52 -4.14 5.66
CA PHE A 23 -13.67 -3.04 5.20
C PHE A 23 -14.45 -2.07 4.30
N GLY A 24 -14.38 -0.78 4.62
CA GLY A 24 -15.17 0.28 3.98
C GLY A 24 -16.52 0.56 4.65
N GLY A 25 -16.84 -0.13 5.75
CA GLY A 25 -17.99 0.15 6.62
C GLY A 25 -17.77 1.27 7.66
N ASP A 26 -18.26 1.05 8.89
CA ASP A 26 -18.19 2.02 10.00
C ASP A 26 -16.76 2.16 10.54
N GLY A 27 -15.95 2.99 9.88
CA GLY A 27 -14.61 3.33 10.36
C GLY A 27 -13.67 3.71 9.24
N GLN A 28 -13.43 5.01 9.11
CA GLN A 28 -12.58 5.54 8.05
C GLN A 28 -11.31 6.12 8.65
N PHE A 29 -10.26 5.30 8.78
CA PHE A 29 -8.93 5.81 9.11
C PHE A 29 -8.43 6.81 8.06
N GLU A 30 -9.03 6.82 6.87
CA GLU A 30 -8.81 7.77 5.81
C GLU A 30 -9.10 9.20 6.28
N VAL A 31 -10.07 9.41 7.18
CA VAL A 31 -10.34 10.73 7.77
C VAL A 31 -9.13 11.27 8.51
N GLY A 32 -8.41 10.44 9.27
CA GLY A 32 -7.19 10.89 9.96
C GLY A 32 -6.03 11.11 8.99
N ILE A 33 -5.95 10.36 7.89
CA ILE A 33 -5.00 10.62 6.81
C ILE A 33 -5.29 11.98 6.16
N VAL A 34 -6.53 12.25 5.76
CA VAL A 34 -6.95 13.52 5.15
C VAL A 34 -6.65 14.68 6.09
N LYS A 35 -7.06 14.60 7.36
CA LYS A 35 -6.73 15.61 8.38
C LYS A 35 -5.22 15.82 8.51
N GLY A 36 -4.42 14.76 8.50
CA GLY A 36 -2.96 14.85 8.53
C GLY A 36 -2.38 15.61 7.34
N VAL A 37 -2.88 15.35 6.13
CA VAL A 37 -2.45 16.07 4.92
C VAL A 37 -2.85 17.55 4.98
N HIS A 38 -4.05 17.87 5.47
CA HIS A 38 -4.47 19.25 5.71
C HIS A 38 -3.55 19.97 6.70
N ALA A 39 -3.20 19.33 7.83
CA ALA A 39 -2.28 19.92 8.79
C ALA A 39 -0.87 20.15 8.21
N ILE A 40 -0.38 19.24 7.36
CA ILE A 40 0.87 19.42 6.61
C ILE A 40 0.76 20.64 5.67
N SER A 41 -0.35 20.77 4.94
CA SER A 41 -0.61 21.94 4.09
C SER A 41 -0.56 23.23 4.89
N ASP A 42 -1.19 23.29 6.05
CA ASP A 42 -1.21 24.50 6.88
C ASP A 42 0.20 24.91 7.30
N VAL A 43 1.03 23.93 7.71
CA VAL A 43 2.43 24.17 8.04
C VAL A 43 3.22 24.63 6.82
N CYS A 44 3.12 23.94 5.69
CA CYS A 44 3.82 24.31 4.45
C CYS A 44 3.42 25.71 3.96
N SER A 45 2.14 26.06 4.07
CA SER A 45 1.63 27.37 3.65
C SER A 45 2.27 28.52 4.43
N ILE A 46 2.62 28.31 5.70
CA ILE A 46 3.36 29.30 6.51
C ILE A 46 4.78 29.50 5.99
N PHE A 47 5.47 28.42 5.59
CA PHE A 47 6.87 28.49 5.16
C PHE A 47 7.04 28.95 3.71
N PHE A 48 6.17 28.48 2.82
CA PHE A 48 6.34 28.61 1.36
C PHE A 48 5.25 29.42 0.68
N GLY A 49 4.19 29.80 1.41
CA GLY A 49 3.00 30.44 0.86
C GLY A 49 1.96 29.42 0.35
N PRO A 50 0.68 29.81 0.30
CA PRO A 50 -0.42 28.91 -0.06
C PRO A 50 -0.34 28.41 -1.50
N GLU A 51 0.00 29.27 -2.47
CA GLU A 51 0.08 28.91 -3.90
C GLU A 51 1.14 27.82 -4.14
N ALA A 52 2.37 28.02 -3.65
CA ALA A 52 3.44 27.03 -3.79
C ALA A 52 3.16 25.73 -3.03
N THR A 53 2.41 25.80 -1.93
CA THR A 53 2.01 24.62 -1.16
C THR A 53 0.96 23.80 -1.91
N ASP A 54 -0.04 24.47 -2.48
CA ASP A 54 -1.08 23.83 -3.28
C ASP A 54 -0.50 23.18 -4.55
N ASP A 55 0.36 23.90 -5.29
CA ASP A 55 1.06 23.35 -6.47
C ASP A 55 1.90 22.10 -6.11
N GLY A 56 2.56 22.14 -4.95
CA GLY A 56 3.36 21.03 -4.45
C GLY A 56 2.51 19.81 -4.09
N LEU A 57 1.40 20.02 -3.39
CA LEU A 57 0.47 18.95 -3.00
C LEU A 57 -0.27 18.36 -4.20
N ASP A 58 -0.71 19.20 -5.15
CA ASP A 58 -1.25 18.76 -6.43
C ASP A 58 -0.25 17.87 -7.16
N THR A 59 1.01 18.28 -7.23
CA THR A 59 2.07 17.49 -7.88
C THR A 59 2.27 16.13 -7.20
N MET A 60 2.34 16.11 -5.87
CA MET A 60 2.52 14.86 -5.12
C MET A 60 1.34 13.90 -5.27
N LEU A 61 0.12 14.41 -5.24
CA LEU A 61 -1.10 13.59 -5.28
C LEU A 61 -1.53 13.21 -6.70
N ARG A 62 -1.26 14.04 -7.71
CA ARG A 62 -1.53 13.73 -9.13
C ARG A 62 -0.91 12.41 -9.58
N HIS A 63 0.26 12.05 -9.04
CA HIS A 63 0.90 10.77 -9.35
C HIS A 63 0.08 9.53 -8.95
N ARG A 64 -0.88 9.68 -8.03
CA ARG A 64 -1.69 8.58 -7.49
C ARG A 64 -3.18 8.73 -7.79
N LEU A 65 -3.68 9.97 -7.76
CA LEU A 65 -5.10 10.31 -7.92
C LEU A 65 -5.42 10.87 -9.32
N GLY A 66 -4.39 11.10 -10.16
CA GLY A 66 -4.55 11.41 -11.58
C GLY A 66 -5.51 12.57 -11.87
N ASP A 67 -6.45 12.31 -12.79
CA ASP A 67 -7.41 13.28 -13.31
C ASP A 67 -8.30 13.90 -12.23
N VAL A 68 -8.51 13.23 -11.09
CA VAL A 68 -9.31 13.77 -9.98
C VAL A 68 -8.65 15.03 -9.40
N VAL A 69 -7.31 15.01 -9.28
CA VAL A 69 -6.55 16.20 -8.83
C VAL A 69 -6.63 17.31 -9.86
N ASP A 70 -6.56 16.98 -11.15
CA ASP A 70 -6.66 17.99 -12.21
C ASP A 70 -8.03 18.67 -12.28
N HIS A 71 -9.08 17.95 -11.86
CA HIS A 71 -10.44 18.49 -11.84
C HIS A 71 -10.77 19.25 -10.54
N TYR A 72 -10.37 18.73 -9.38
CA TYR A 72 -10.82 19.22 -8.07
C TYR A 72 -9.72 19.87 -7.22
N GLY A 73 -8.46 19.83 -7.68
CA GLY A 73 -7.29 20.12 -6.85
C GLY A 73 -7.09 19.07 -5.76
N TRP A 74 -5.96 19.13 -5.05
CA TRP A 74 -5.60 18.11 -4.08
C TRP A 74 -6.61 17.97 -2.93
N ARG A 75 -7.21 19.08 -2.47
CA ARG A 75 -8.21 19.06 -1.37
C ARG A 75 -9.46 18.31 -1.79
N GLY A 76 -10.04 18.70 -2.93
CA GLY A 76 -11.24 18.05 -3.44
C GLY A 76 -10.97 16.59 -3.83
N ALA A 77 -9.79 16.28 -4.38
CA ALA A 77 -9.43 14.91 -4.70
C ALA A 77 -9.37 13.99 -3.46
N LEU A 78 -8.86 14.48 -2.32
CA LEU A 78 -8.85 13.71 -1.07
C LEU A 78 -10.26 13.50 -0.49
N GLU A 79 -11.16 14.46 -0.68
CA GLU A 79 -12.56 14.36 -0.23
C GLU A 79 -13.35 13.40 -1.11
N GLU A 80 -13.22 13.51 -2.44
CA GLU A 80 -13.91 12.64 -3.40
C GLU A 80 -13.43 11.19 -3.32
N GLU A 81 -12.12 10.97 -3.17
CA GLU A 81 -11.51 9.64 -3.12
C GLU A 81 -11.31 9.14 -1.69
N VAL A 82 -11.97 9.73 -0.69
CA VAL A 82 -11.75 9.42 0.73
C VAL A 82 -11.83 7.91 1.02
N ASN A 83 -12.79 7.21 0.41
CA ASN A 83 -12.97 5.76 0.59
C ASN A 83 -11.98 4.91 -0.22
N GLY A 84 -11.29 5.50 -1.20
CA GLY A 84 -10.32 4.85 -2.06
C GLY A 84 -8.87 5.05 -1.61
N LEU A 85 -8.62 5.94 -0.63
CA LEU A 85 -7.26 6.32 -0.21
C LEU A 85 -6.44 5.12 0.27
N TYR A 86 -7.07 4.10 0.86
CA TYR A 86 -6.39 2.87 1.27
C TYR A 86 -5.67 2.17 0.11
N SER A 87 -6.21 2.26 -1.11
CA SER A 87 -5.61 1.64 -2.30
C SER A 87 -4.76 2.63 -3.11
N ALA A 88 -5.11 3.92 -3.06
CA ALA A 88 -4.44 4.94 -3.86
C ALA A 88 -3.11 5.42 -3.26
N LEU A 89 -3.03 5.53 -1.92
CA LEU A 89 -1.87 6.09 -1.23
C LEU A 89 -1.08 5.02 -0.46
N PRO A 90 0.26 5.09 -0.44
CA PRO A 90 1.09 4.15 0.33
C PRO A 90 0.74 4.12 1.83
N ILE A 91 0.46 5.28 2.42
CA ILE A 91 0.04 5.38 3.82
C ILE A 91 -1.33 4.74 4.06
N GLY A 92 -2.21 4.80 3.06
CA GLY A 92 -3.51 4.13 3.11
C GLY A 92 -3.37 2.61 3.14
N GLY A 93 -2.53 2.05 2.26
CA GLY A 93 -2.27 0.61 2.22
C GLY A 93 -1.63 0.10 3.51
N LEU A 94 -0.73 0.89 4.11
CA LEU A 94 -0.18 0.60 5.43
C LEU A 94 -1.29 0.48 6.49
N PHE A 95 -2.21 1.45 6.56
CA PHE A 95 -3.25 1.46 7.58
C PHE A 95 -4.32 0.38 7.36
N HIS A 96 -4.64 0.04 6.11
CA HIS A 96 -5.45 -1.13 5.77
C HIS A 96 -4.84 -2.42 6.37
N ASP A 97 -3.56 -2.69 6.07
CA ASP A 97 -2.91 -3.92 6.56
C ASP A 97 -2.73 -3.88 8.09
N LEU A 98 -2.44 -2.71 8.67
CA LEU A 98 -2.35 -2.54 10.12
C LEU A 98 -3.69 -2.81 10.81
N GLN A 99 -4.81 -2.45 10.20
CA GLN A 99 -6.14 -2.68 10.76
C GLN A 99 -6.46 -4.18 10.81
N ALA A 100 -6.21 -4.92 9.72
CA ALA A 100 -6.34 -6.38 9.69
C ALA A 100 -5.51 -7.03 10.81
N TYR A 101 -4.28 -6.55 11.01
CA TYR A 101 -3.41 -7.05 12.07
C TYR A 101 -3.90 -6.66 13.47
N ALA A 102 -4.27 -5.40 13.68
CA ALA A 102 -4.67 -4.86 14.97
C ALA A 102 -5.96 -5.49 15.49
N ASP A 103 -6.96 -5.64 14.63
CA ASP A 103 -8.32 -6.02 15.01
C ASP A 103 -8.55 -7.53 14.87
N TYR A 104 -8.08 -8.13 13.78
CA TYR A 104 -8.36 -9.53 13.44
C TYR A 104 -7.18 -10.47 13.72
N GLY A 105 -5.97 -9.93 13.92
CA GLY A 105 -4.77 -10.73 14.19
C GLY A 105 -4.28 -11.52 12.98
N VAL A 106 -4.62 -11.05 11.77
CA VAL A 106 -4.22 -11.60 10.47
C VAL A 106 -3.46 -10.56 9.65
N TYR A 107 -2.79 -10.97 8.59
CA TYR A 107 -2.11 -10.09 7.65
C TYR A 107 -2.87 -10.04 6.32
N ALA A 108 -3.23 -8.84 5.86
CA ALA A 108 -3.99 -8.66 4.62
C ALA A 108 -3.13 -8.50 3.36
N GLY A 109 -1.83 -8.22 3.53
CA GLY A 109 -0.90 -8.09 2.42
C GLY A 109 -0.36 -9.42 1.90
N VAL A 110 0.59 -9.33 0.97
CA VAL A 110 1.16 -10.49 0.27
C VAL A 110 2.43 -10.98 0.98
N ALA A 111 2.47 -12.26 1.32
CA ALA A 111 3.65 -12.95 1.84
C ALA A 111 3.82 -14.32 1.16
N THR A 112 5.07 -14.76 1.05
CA THR A 112 5.41 -16.06 0.44
C THR A 112 5.55 -17.17 1.46
N ASP A 113 5.75 -16.80 2.73
CA ASP A 113 5.90 -17.70 3.86
C ASP A 113 5.73 -16.93 5.17
N THR A 114 5.70 -17.67 6.28
CA THR A 114 5.56 -17.11 7.63
C THR A 114 6.65 -16.10 8.02
N GLU A 115 7.90 -16.28 7.55
CA GLU A 115 9.00 -15.40 7.92
C GLU A 115 8.96 -14.10 7.12
N ALA A 116 8.66 -14.18 5.82
CA ALA A 116 8.35 -13.02 4.99
C ALA A 116 7.20 -12.21 5.60
N ARG A 117 6.11 -12.88 6.00
CA ARG A 117 4.96 -12.25 6.68
C ARG A 117 5.37 -11.56 7.97
N ARG A 118 6.14 -12.24 8.83
CA ARG A 118 6.69 -11.65 10.07
C ARG A 118 7.50 -10.39 9.77
N GLY A 119 8.34 -10.42 8.75
CA GLY A 119 9.15 -9.28 8.31
C GLY A 119 8.29 -8.09 7.88
N ARG A 120 7.24 -8.34 7.09
CA ARG A 120 6.27 -7.31 6.66
C ARG A 120 5.52 -6.68 7.82
N ILE A 121 5.02 -7.49 8.74
CA ILE A 121 4.35 -6.98 9.95
C ILE A 121 5.33 -6.11 10.75
N SER A 122 6.57 -6.57 10.96
CA SER A 122 7.58 -5.77 11.67
C SER A 122 7.84 -4.42 11.00
N GLU A 123 7.98 -4.40 9.67
CA GLU A 123 8.17 -3.17 8.88
C GLU A 123 6.98 -2.21 9.06
N MET A 124 5.75 -2.71 8.98
CA MET A 124 4.54 -1.91 9.21
C MET A 124 4.49 -1.33 10.63
N ILE A 125 4.88 -2.11 11.65
CA ILE A 125 4.93 -1.64 13.03
C ILE A 125 5.99 -0.57 13.23
N GLU A 126 7.13 -0.68 12.56
CA GLU A 126 8.17 0.37 12.55
C GLU A 126 7.65 1.64 11.88
N GLN A 127 6.99 1.53 10.73
CA GLN A 127 6.38 2.67 10.03
C GLN A 127 5.28 3.33 10.87
N ALA A 128 4.40 2.56 11.52
CA ALA A 128 3.38 3.08 12.44
C ALA A 128 4.00 3.80 13.65
N SER A 129 5.09 3.25 14.19
CA SER A 129 5.82 3.89 15.31
C SER A 129 6.44 5.21 14.88
N GLU A 130 7.01 5.26 13.68
CA GLU A 130 7.60 6.47 13.12
C GLU A 130 6.54 7.52 12.78
N PHE A 131 5.40 7.10 12.22
CA PHE A 131 4.24 7.96 11.99
C PHE A 131 3.81 8.67 13.29
N LEU A 132 3.60 7.92 14.37
CA LEU A 132 3.22 8.50 15.67
C LEU A 132 4.33 9.36 16.31
N ARG A 133 5.60 9.12 15.95
CA ARG A 133 6.73 9.91 16.44
C ARG A 133 6.86 11.25 15.73
N LEU A 134 6.60 11.28 14.43
CA LEU A 134 6.76 12.46 13.57
C LEU A 134 5.55 13.39 13.64
N ILE A 135 4.35 12.83 13.81
CA ILE A 135 3.11 13.58 13.72
C ILE A 135 2.70 14.11 15.10
N PRO A 136 2.47 15.44 15.25
CA PRO A 136 1.89 16.04 16.45
C PRO A 136 0.41 15.67 16.61
N VAL A 137 0.11 14.45 17.07
CA VAL A 137 -1.26 13.91 17.18
C VAL A 137 -2.25 14.91 17.81
N ASP A 138 -1.98 15.38 19.02
CA ASP A 138 -2.88 16.31 19.74
C ASP A 138 -2.90 17.70 19.08
N GLY A 139 -1.77 18.14 18.53
CA GLY A 139 -1.65 19.45 17.90
C GLY A 139 -2.36 19.53 16.56
N TRP A 140 -2.60 18.38 15.92
CA TRP A 140 -3.25 18.25 14.61
C TRP A 140 -4.69 17.72 14.72
N GLY A 141 -5.22 17.52 15.93
CA GLY A 141 -6.60 17.06 16.14
C GLY A 141 -6.83 15.62 15.65
N LEU A 142 -5.81 14.77 15.80
CA LEU A 142 -5.81 13.37 15.34
C LEU A 142 -6.07 12.37 16.47
N GLU A 143 -6.14 12.81 17.72
CA GLU A 143 -6.25 11.99 18.93
C GLU A 143 -7.44 11.03 18.90
N ASP A 144 -8.57 11.46 18.34
CA ASP A 144 -9.83 10.71 18.26
C ASP A 144 -10.01 10.03 16.89
N THR A 145 -8.96 9.95 16.07
CA THR A 145 -9.02 9.31 14.75
C THR A 145 -8.67 7.83 14.83
N GLN A 146 -9.38 7.02 14.04
CA GLN A 146 -9.07 5.60 13.94
C GLN A 146 -7.66 5.33 13.43
N THR A 147 -7.08 6.22 12.63
CA THR A 147 -5.68 6.15 12.19
C THR A 147 -4.73 6.02 13.39
N VAL A 148 -4.90 6.87 14.39
CA VAL A 148 -4.05 6.86 15.59
C VAL A 148 -4.32 5.62 16.44
N ASP A 149 -5.60 5.23 16.58
CA ASP A 149 -5.98 4.04 17.34
C ASP A 149 -5.45 2.75 16.71
N ILE A 150 -5.56 2.58 15.39
CA ILE A 150 -5.03 1.44 14.64
C ILE A 150 -3.52 1.35 14.83
N ALA A 151 -2.78 2.46 14.65
CA ALA A 151 -1.33 2.47 14.85
C ALA A 151 -0.96 2.05 16.28
N ARG A 152 -1.60 2.65 17.30
CA ARG A 152 -1.34 2.34 18.72
C ARG A 152 -1.69 0.89 19.04
N LYS A 153 -2.83 0.40 18.55
CA LYS A 153 -3.32 -0.97 18.78
C LYS A 153 -2.40 -2.01 18.14
N ALA A 154 -1.98 -1.79 16.89
CA ALA A 154 -1.02 -2.65 16.20
C ALA A 154 0.32 -2.72 16.95
N ILE A 155 0.87 -1.58 17.36
CA ILE A 155 2.13 -1.50 18.12
C ILE A 155 2.00 -2.25 19.46
N ALA A 156 0.88 -2.06 20.17
CA ALA A 156 0.60 -2.74 21.42
C ALA A 156 0.48 -4.25 21.25
N ARG A 157 -0.23 -4.72 20.22
CA ARG A 157 -0.35 -6.13 19.87
C ARG A 157 1.01 -6.75 19.57
N TRP A 158 1.84 -6.07 18.76
CA TRP A 158 3.19 -6.55 18.48
C TRP A 158 4.04 -6.67 19.75
N ARG A 159 4.00 -5.68 20.66
CA ARG A 159 4.69 -5.77 21.96
C ARG A 159 4.24 -6.97 22.77
N LEU A 160 2.93 -7.20 22.84
CA LEU A 160 2.33 -8.34 23.53
C LEU A 160 2.87 -9.68 23.00
N GLU A 161 2.90 -9.83 21.67
CA GLU A 161 3.43 -11.04 20.99
C GLU A 161 4.93 -11.25 21.24
N GLN A 162 5.70 -10.17 21.37
CA GLN A 162 7.12 -10.23 21.72
C GLN A 162 7.36 -10.49 23.22
N GLY A 163 6.31 -10.71 24.02
CA GLY A 163 6.40 -10.89 25.47
C GLY A 163 6.81 -9.61 26.21
N LYS A 164 6.72 -8.44 25.57
CA LYS A 164 7.09 -7.15 26.15
C LYS A 164 5.90 -6.56 26.92
N PRO A 165 6.13 -5.91 28.07
CA PRO A 165 5.06 -5.25 28.79
C PRO A 165 4.34 -4.20 27.95
N ILE A 166 3.05 -4.01 28.23
CA ILE A 166 2.20 -2.98 27.63
C ILE A 166 1.65 -2.05 28.71
N THR A 167 0.99 -0.96 28.33
CA THR A 167 0.42 0.02 29.25
C THR A 167 -1.07 -0.20 29.48
N GLY A 168 -1.65 0.48 30.47
CA GLY A 168 -3.10 0.52 30.69
C GLY A 168 -3.89 1.03 29.47
N PRO A 169 -3.48 2.15 28.84
CA PRO A 169 -4.07 2.61 27.57
C PRO A 169 -3.98 1.59 26.44
N ASP A 170 -2.84 0.90 26.29
CA ASP A 170 -2.72 -0.19 25.30
C ASP A 170 -3.77 -1.29 25.56
N LEU A 171 -3.98 -1.63 26.83
CA LEU A 171 -4.95 -2.65 27.22
C LEU A 171 -6.40 -2.20 27.02
N VAL A 172 -6.70 -0.91 27.20
CA VAL A 172 -8.00 -0.30 26.85
C VAL A 172 -8.27 -0.48 25.35
N LEU A 173 -7.30 -0.09 24.50
CA LEU A 173 -7.41 -0.21 23.04
C LEU A 173 -7.58 -1.67 22.58
N LEU A 174 -6.75 -2.58 23.10
CA LEU A 174 -6.79 -4.00 22.72
C LEU A 174 -8.07 -4.71 23.18
N SER A 175 -8.64 -4.31 24.31
CA SER A 175 -9.82 -4.97 24.89
C SER A 175 -11.16 -4.37 24.51
N GLY A 176 -11.17 -3.14 23.98
CA GLY A 176 -12.38 -2.35 23.74
C GLY A 176 -13.16 -2.05 25.03
N LYS A 177 -12.52 -2.12 26.20
CA LYS A 177 -13.16 -1.84 27.50
C LYS A 177 -12.87 -0.41 27.94
N ALA A 178 -13.83 0.20 28.65
CA ALA A 178 -13.64 1.51 29.25
C ALA A 178 -12.43 1.54 30.20
N GLU A 179 -11.74 2.68 30.25
CA GLU A 179 -10.58 2.91 31.11
C GLU A 179 -10.83 2.50 32.57
N GLN A 180 -11.98 2.86 33.12
CA GLN A 180 -12.33 2.52 34.50
C GLN A 180 -12.39 1.01 34.72
N THR A 181 -12.85 0.23 33.74
CA THR A 181 -12.88 -1.23 33.82
C THR A 181 -11.45 -1.78 33.93
N VAL A 182 -10.53 -1.31 33.08
CA VAL A 182 -9.12 -1.73 33.12
C VAL A 182 -8.45 -1.33 34.43
N ARG A 183 -8.69 -0.10 34.91
CA ARG A 183 -8.18 0.37 36.21
C ARG A 183 -8.65 -0.50 37.37
N ASN A 184 -9.92 -0.91 37.35
CA ASN A 184 -10.48 -1.78 38.38
C ASN A 184 -9.81 -3.15 38.38
N GLU A 185 -9.56 -3.74 37.21
CA GLU A 185 -8.87 -5.04 37.09
C GLU A 185 -7.41 -4.98 37.57
N LEU A 186 -6.67 -3.91 37.25
CA LEU A 186 -5.30 -3.70 37.72
C LEU A 186 -5.19 -3.41 39.22
N SER A 187 -6.28 -2.96 39.85
CA SER A 187 -6.31 -2.65 41.28
C SER A 187 -6.66 -3.85 42.17
N LYS A 188 -7.11 -4.98 41.59
CA LYS A 188 -7.49 -6.18 42.34
C LYS A 188 -6.25 -6.89 42.90
N LYS A 189 -6.24 -7.12 44.22
CA LYS A 189 -5.15 -7.83 44.92
C LYS A 189 -5.14 -9.34 44.70
N LYS A 190 -6.30 -9.93 44.41
CA LYS A 190 -6.48 -11.37 44.16
C LYS A 190 -7.23 -11.53 42.84
N ASP A 191 -6.77 -12.44 42.00
CA ASP A 191 -7.36 -12.74 40.68
C ASP A 191 -7.44 -11.51 39.73
N GLY A 192 -6.59 -10.50 39.98
CA GLY A 192 -6.45 -9.28 39.18
C GLY A 192 -5.35 -9.37 38.12
N LEU A 193 -5.32 -8.38 37.22
CA LEU A 193 -4.26 -8.25 36.22
C LEU A 193 -2.92 -7.96 36.90
N ALA A 194 -1.89 -8.74 36.56
CA ALA A 194 -0.54 -8.52 37.07
C ALA A 194 0.10 -7.29 36.41
N GLY A 195 0.34 -6.24 37.20
CA GLY A 195 0.99 -5.02 36.74
C GLY A 195 0.40 -3.77 37.37
N ASN A 196 0.61 -2.64 36.72
CA ASN A 196 0.03 -1.35 37.06
C ASN A 196 -0.29 -0.57 35.77
N TRP A 197 -0.83 0.65 35.90
CA TRP A 197 -1.25 1.46 34.76
C TRP A 197 -0.14 1.74 33.73
N LYS A 198 1.13 1.79 34.14
CA LYS A 198 2.26 2.05 33.26
C LYS A 198 2.88 0.77 32.68
N GLU A 199 2.67 -0.37 33.33
CA GLU A 199 3.34 -1.60 32.99
C GLU A 199 2.50 -2.81 33.39
N VAL A 200 1.92 -3.47 32.39
CA VAL A 200 1.14 -4.71 32.50
C VAL A 200 1.96 -5.82 31.84
N LEU A 201 2.17 -6.93 32.56
CA LEU A 201 2.96 -8.05 32.05
C LEU A 201 2.27 -8.71 30.86
N ALA A 202 3.01 -9.00 29.79
CA ALA A 202 2.46 -9.47 28.52
C ALA A 202 1.63 -10.75 28.66
N ASN A 203 2.13 -11.73 29.40
CA ASN A 203 1.43 -13.00 29.64
C ASN A 203 0.12 -12.81 30.40
N ALA A 204 0.09 -11.93 31.41
CA ALA A 204 -1.11 -11.63 32.18
C ALA A 204 -2.13 -10.81 31.35
N ALA A 205 -1.64 -9.86 30.55
CA ALA A 205 -2.45 -9.10 29.62
C ALA A 205 -3.10 -10.02 28.57
N LEU A 206 -2.33 -10.92 27.94
CA LEU A 206 -2.84 -11.85 26.95
C LEU A 206 -3.91 -12.79 27.54
N ALA A 207 -3.61 -13.43 28.68
CA ALA A 207 -4.58 -14.31 29.34
C ALA A 207 -5.89 -13.59 29.71
N TRP A 208 -5.82 -12.31 30.09
CA TRP A 208 -7.02 -11.52 30.37
C TRP A 208 -7.75 -11.11 29.09
N LEU A 209 -7.03 -10.71 28.04
CA LEU A 209 -7.58 -10.34 26.73
C LEU A 209 -8.34 -11.52 26.11
N GLU A 210 -7.83 -12.75 26.22
CA GLU A 210 -8.50 -13.98 25.78
C GLU A 210 -9.85 -14.22 26.47
N THR A 211 -10.09 -13.66 27.66
CA THR A 211 -11.40 -13.67 28.32
C THR A 211 -12.34 -12.56 27.84
N LYS A 212 -11.93 -11.79 26.83
CA LYS A 212 -12.69 -10.73 26.15
C LYS A 212 -12.83 -11.10 24.67
N ASN A 213 -13.42 -10.21 23.88
CA ASN A 213 -13.56 -10.39 22.43
C ASN A 213 -12.25 -10.06 21.67
N PHE A 214 -11.08 -10.29 22.29
CA PHE A 214 -9.80 -10.07 21.64
C PHE A 214 -9.50 -11.26 20.72
N LEU A 215 -9.31 -10.98 19.43
CA LEU A 215 -8.93 -11.98 18.45
C LEU A 215 -7.41 -12.21 18.52
N ALA A 216 -6.99 -13.33 19.12
CA ALA A 216 -5.57 -13.69 19.21
C ALA A 216 -4.93 -13.79 17.82
N SER A 217 -3.67 -13.39 17.70
CA SER A 217 -2.98 -13.42 16.41
C SER A 217 -2.80 -14.84 15.90
N ILE A 218 -3.26 -15.06 14.66
CA ILE A 218 -3.16 -16.34 13.95
C ILE A 218 -2.52 -16.17 12.58
N TRP A 219 -1.97 -14.99 12.29
CA TRP A 219 -1.24 -14.70 11.05
C TRP A 219 -0.13 -15.71 10.74
N GLN A 220 0.43 -16.41 11.73
CA GLN A 220 1.44 -17.45 11.51
C GLN A 220 0.90 -18.66 10.74
N HIS A 221 -0.42 -18.87 10.80
CA HIS A 221 -1.12 -20.03 10.25
C HIS A 221 -1.82 -19.75 8.92
N GLN A 222 -1.75 -18.52 8.40
CA GLN A 222 -2.28 -18.19 7.07
C GLN A 222 -1.58 -19.01 5.99
N ASP A 223 -2.37 -19.53 5.06
CA ASP A 223 -1.90 -20.29 3.90
C ASP A 223 -1.42 -19.32 2.79
N ASP A 224 -0.17 -19.47 2.35
CA ASP A 224 0.44 -18.66 1.30
C ASP A 224 0.43 -19.37 -0.07
N THR A 225 -0.19 -20.56 -0.18
CA THR A 225 -0.08 -21.41 -1.38
C THR A 225 -0.57 -20.71 -2.64
N GLU A 226 -1.73 -20.05 -2.62
CA GLU A 226 -2.24 -19.30 -3.78
C GLU A 226 -1.33 -18.15 -4.19
N VAL A 227 -0.75 -17.44 -3.21
CA VAL A 227 0.23 -16.37 -3.47
C VAL A 227 1.48 -16.94 -4.12
N LEU A 228 1.97 -18.08 -3.62
CA LEU A 228 3.11 -18.77 -4.21
C LEU A 228 2.83 -19.21 -5.64
N GLU A 229 1.62 -19.67 -5.96
CA GLU A 229 1.24 -20.03 -7.32
C GLU A 229 1.27 -18.80 -8.25
N GLN A 230 0.75 -17.66 -7.82
CA GLN A 230 0.77 -16.42 -8.60
C GLN A 230 2.18 -15.84 -8.77
N VAL A 231 3.00 -15.83 -7.71
CA VAL A 231 4.37 -15.30 -7.74
C VAL A 231 5.30 -16.20 -8.56
N ASN A 232 5.02 -17.50 -8.58
CA ASN A 232 5.79 -18.48 -9.35
C ASN A 232 5.19 -18.78 -10.73
N GLU A 233 4.15 -18.07 -11.19
CA GLU A 233 3.76 -18.15 -12.60
C GLU A 233 4.96 -17.72 -13.45
N PRO A 234 5.56 -18.63 -14.24
CA PRO A 234 6.69 -18.28 -15.05
C PRO A 234 6.20 -17.29 -16.09
N LEU A 235 6.81 -16.10 -16.15
CA LEU A 235 6.49 -15.14 -17.19
C LEU A 235 6.67 -15.83 -18.55
N THR A 236 5.58 -16.04 -19.27
CA THR A 236 5.59 -16.65 -20.60
C THR A 236 5.70 -15.55 -21.64
N ASP A 237 6.68 -15.69 -22.55
CA ASP A 237 6.90 -14.77 -23.68
C ASP A 237 7.25 -13.31 -23.26
N VAL A 238 8.45 -13.18 -22.69
CA VAL A 238 9.01 -11.94 -22.18
C VAL A 238 9.87 -11.25 -23.23
N LEU A 239 9.69 -9.93 -23.37
CA LEU A 239 10.46 -9.07 -24.26
C LEU A 239 11.26 -8.03 -23.49
N PHE A 240 12.44 -7.68 -24.00
CA PHE A 240 13.27 -6.59 -23.49
C PHE A 240 13.03 -5.34 -24.33
N VAL A 241 12.34 -4.37 -23.75
CA VAL A 241 11.83 -3.20 -24.47
C VAL A 241 12.64 -1.95 -24.11
N PRO A 242 13.12 -1.18 -25.10
CA PRO A 242 13.83 0.07 -24.82
C PRO A 242 12.88 1.13 -24.22
N ILE A 243 13.38 1.84 -23.22
CA ILE A 243 12.68 2.97 -22.60
C ILE A 243 13.35 4.27 -23.00
N ALA A 244 12.57 5.27 -23.39
CA ALA A 244 13.01 6.63 -23.63
C ALA A 244 13.32 7.39 -22.33
N MET A 245 14.06 8.51 -22.46
CA MET A 245 14.37 9.38 -21.32
C MET A 245 13.12 9.95 -20.61
N ASP A 246 12.00 10.05 -21.31
CA ASP A 246 10.71 10.52 -20.77
C ASP A 246 9.84 9.38 -20.20
N GLY A 247 10.40 8.17 -20.07
CA GLY A 247 9.72 7.00 -19.52
C GLY A 247 8.84 6.25 -20.52
N SER A 248 8.66 6.76 -21.75
CA SER A 248 7.89 6.07 -22.77
C SER A 248 8.61 4.84 -23.33
N MET A 249 7.83 3.88 -23.81
CA MET A 249 8.33 2.58 -24.22
C MET A 249 8.04 2.31 -25.69
N PHE A 250 8.83 1.45 -26.33
CA PHE A 250 8.49 0.94 -27.65
C PHE A 250 7.46 -0.20 -27.54
N HIS A 251 6.32 -0.11 -28.20
CA HIS A 251 5.27 -1.13 -28.12
C HIS A 251 4.58 -1.32 -29.49
N PRO A 252 3.78 -2.39 -29.67
CA PRO A 252 3.19 -2.73 -30.97
C PRO A 252 2.33 -1.65 -31.60
N GLY A 253 1.76 -0.74 -30.79
CA GLY A 253 0.89 0.35 -31.24
C GLY A 253 1.62 1.50 -31.94
N LEU A 254 2.95 1.55 -31.91
CA LEU A 254 3.74 2.64 -32.50
C LEU A 254 3.97 2.51 -34.01
N LYS A 255 2.99 1.96 -34.73
CA LYS A 255 3.02 1.90 -36.20
C LYS A 255 2.44 3.17 -36.80
N LYS A 256 3.19 3.81 -37.68
CA LYS A 256 2.69 4.86 -38.56
C LYS A 256 2.54 4.29 -39.97
N ASP A 257 1.35 4.40 -40.55
CA ASP A 257 1.05 3.89 -41.90
C ASP A 257 1.45 2.41 -42.08
N GLY A 258 1.27 1.61 -41.02
CA GLY A 258 1.58 0.17 -41.02
C GLY A 258 3.03 -0.21 -40.69
N VAL A 259 3.93 0.76 -40.52
CA VAL A 259 5.36 0.53 -40.27
C VAL A 259 5.88 1.19 -39.00
N TYR A 260 6.88 0.58 -38.38
CA TYR A 260 7.73 1.19 -37.37
C TYR A 260 8.85 1.97 -38.05
N LEU A 261 9.06 3.22 -37.62
CA LEU A 261 10.14 4.07 -38.12
C LEU A 261 11.25 4.13 -37.09
N LEU A 262 12.40 3.53 -37.42
CA LEU A 262 13.54 3.32 -36.53
C LEU A 262 14.78 4.07 -37.02
N GLY A 263 15.60 4.57 -36.10
CA GLY A 263 16.89 5.19 -36.41
C GLY A 263 16.89 6.72 -36.43
N GLY A 264 18.09 7.28 -36.62
CA GLY A 264 18.34 8.71 -36.59
C GLY A 264 17.98 9.45 -37.89
N GLU A 265 18.04 10.78 -37.83
CA GLU A 265 17.75 11.65 -38.96
C GLU A 265 18.58 11.31 -40.21
N GLY A 266 17.91 11.12 -41.35
CA GLY A 266 18.55 10.74 -42.62
C GLY A 266 18.95 9.27 -42.74
N ARG A 267 18.67 8.43 -41.74
CA ARG A 267 18.95 6.97 -41.74
C ARG A 267 17.76 6.13 -41.23
N GLU A 268 16.54 6.66 -41.33
CA GLU A 268 15.35 5.96 -40.84
C GLU A 268 15.08 4.70 -41.66
N ARG A 269 14.82 3.59 -40.97
CA ARG A 269 14.34 2.33 -41.55
C ARG A 269 12.86 2.15 -41.21
N ALA A 270 12.08 1.81 -42.23
CA ALA A 270 10.71 1.34 -42.07
C ALA A 270 10.73 -0.17 -41.88
N VAL A 271 10.06 -0.67 -40.84
CA VAL A 271 9.99 -2.10 -40.50
C VAL A 271 8.53 -2.44 -40.23
N GLU A 272 8.00 -3.48 -40.87
CA GLU A 272 6.59 -3.86 -40.73
C GLU A 272 6.36 -4.73 -39.49
N ASP A 273 7.31 -5.61 -39.17
CA ASP A 273 7.18 -6.56 -38.08
C ASP A 273 7.67 -5.98 -36.74
N PHE A 274 6.95 -6.27 -35.67
CA PHE A 274 7.27 -5.74 -34.35
C PHE A 274 8.51 -6.40 -33.74
N ASP A 275 8.63 -7.72 -33.86
CA ASP A 275 9.74 -8.47 -33.28
C ASP A 275 11.05 -8.15 -34.03
N GLU A 276 10.97 -7.96 -35.34
CA GLU A 276 12.07 -7.44 -36.15
C GLU A 276 12.46 -6.02 -35.72
N ALA A 277 11.48 -5.12 -35.56
CA ALA A 277 11.73 -3.74 -35.14
C ALA A 277 12.39 -3.68 -33.74
N LEU A 278 11.90 -4.49 -32.81
CA LEU A 278 12.45 -4.61 -31.46
C LEU A 278 13.89 -5.15 -31.49
N SER A 279 14.15 -6.18 -32.30
CA SER A 279 15.49 -6.74 -32.48
C SER A 279 16.47 -5.72 -33.06
N ILE A 280 16.01 -4.91 -34.03
CA ILE A 280 16.81 -3.82 -34.59
C ILE A 280 17.13 -2.79 -33.52
N LEU A 281 16.14 -2.32 -32.75
CA LEU A 281 16.34 -1.35 -31.66
C LEU A 281 17.33 -1.85 -30.60
N ALA A 282 17.27 -3.12 -30.25
CA ALA A 282 18.18 -3.73 -29.26
C ALA A 282 19.65 -3.74 -29.70
N THR A 283 19.92 -3.66 -31.01
CA THR A 283 21.27 -3.62 -31.58
C THR A 283 21.79 -2.22 -31.86
N MET A 284 20.97 -1.19 -31.71
CA MET A 284 21.38 0.20 -31.95
C MET A 284 22.25 0.73 -30.80
N ASP A 285 23.30 1.48 -31.14
CA ASP A 285 24.10 2.24 -30.16
C ASP A 285 23.22 3.17 -29.32
N ILE A 286 22.20 3.79 -29.95
CA ILE A 286 21.13 4.56 -29.31
C ILE A 286 19.81 4.13 -29.93
N PRO A 287 19.00 3.29 -29.25
CA PRO A 287 17.67 2.89 -29.74
C PRO A 287 16.86 4.14 -30.06
N THR A 288 16.35 4.25 -31.28
CA THR A 288 15.66 5.45 -31.73
C THR A 288 14.44 5.06 -32.55
N TRP A 289 13.27 5.57 -32.22
CA TRP A 289 12.01 5.27 -32.92
C TRP A 289 11.11 6.50 -32.99
N ARG A 290 10.01 6.41 -33.74
CA ARG A 290 8.96 7.43 -33.76
C ARG A 290 7.74 7.00 -32.96
N ARG A 291 7.11 7.98 -32.32
CA ARG A 291 5.85 7.84 -31.57
C ARG A 291 5.02 9.11 -31.68
N PRO A 292 3.69 9.05 -31.51
CA PRO A 292 2.88 10.26 -31.35
C PRO A 292 3.18 10.93 -30.00
N THR A 293 3.14 12.27 -29.97
CA THR A 293 3.00 13.03 -28.72
C THR A 293 1.55 12.98 -28.24
N SER A 294 1.27 13.47 -27.02
CA SER A 294 -0.10 13.64 -26.52
C SER A 294 -0.99 14.47 -27.46
N GLY A 295 -0.40 15.38 -28.25
CA GLY A 295 -1.10 16.14 -29.29
C GLY A 295 -1.21 15.43 -30.65
N GLY A 296 -0.89 14.13 -30.75
CA GLY A 296 -0.97 13.34 -31.98
C GLY A 296 0.16 13.60 -33.01
N ILE A 297 1.15 14.44 -32.68
CA ILE A 297 2.25 14.76 -33.58
C ILE A 297 3.31 13.68 -33.47
N TRP A 298 3.66 13.04 -34.59
CA TRP A 298 4.69 12.00 -34.61
C TRP A 298 6.09 12.57 -34.51
N THR A 299 6.72 12.39 -33.35
CA THR A 299 8.09 12.84 -33.07
C THR A 299 9.04 11.65 -32.94
N ARG A 300 10.33 11.94 -32.98
CA ARG A 300 11.39 10.95 -32.78
C ARG A 300 11.80 10.97 -31.32
N VAL A 301 11.94 9.79 -30.74
CA VAL A 301 12.40 9.63 -29.36
C VAL A 301 13.67 8.80 -29.34
N ARG A 302 14.56 9.10 -28.38
CA ARG A 302 15.78 8.35 -28.12
C ARG A 302 15.60 7.53 -26.85
N GLY A 303 15.81 6.23 -26.98
CA GLY A 303 15.93 5.28 -25.90
C GLY A 303 17.18 5.54 -25.06
N ASN A 304 17.06 5.27 -23.77
CA ASN A 304 18.18 5.17 -22.87
C ASN A 304 18.92 3.85 -23.13
N THR A 305 20.17 3.96 -23.58
CA THR A 305 21.06 2.84 -23.93
C THR A 305 21.31 1.82 -22.83
N LYS A 306 21.00 2.17 -21.57
CA LYS A 306 21.19 1.30 -20.39
C LYS A 306 19.88 0.79 -19.79
N GLU A 307 18.74 1.23 -20.31
CA GLU A 307 17.43 0.89 -19.73
C GLU A 307 16.55 0.19 -20.75
N PHE A 308 16.63 -1.14 -20.69
CA PHE A 308 15.62 -2.03 -21.24
C PHE A 308 14.80 -2.58 -20.10
N ARG A 309 13.47 -2.56 -20.24
CA ARG A 309 12.57 -3.15 -19.26
C ARG A 309 12.04 -4.47 -19.78
N ARG A 310 11.99 -5.42 -18.85
CA ARG A 310 11.44 -6.74 -19.06
C ARG A 310 9.91 -6.63 -18.94
N ILE A 311 9.18 -6.88 -20.03
CA ILE A 311 7.71 -6.81 -20.08
C ILE A 311 7.17 -8.05 -20.79
N GLU A 312 6.02 -8.57 -20.36
CA GLU A 312 5.32 -9.64 -21.09
C GLU A 312 4.67 -9.11 -22.37
N ARG A 313 4.68 -9.91 -23.43
CA ARG A 313 4.05 -9.52 -24.71
C ARG A 313 2.60 -9.07 -24.53
N LYS A 314 1.82 -9.76 -23.68
CA LYS A 314 0.40 -9.44 -23.43
C LYS A 314 0.20 -8.02 -22.90
N ASP A 315 1.11 -7.53 -22.07
CA ASP A 315 1.04 -6.19 -21.48
C ASP A 315 1.37 -5.12 -22.53
N LEU A 316 2.35 -5.37 -23.40
CA LEU A 316 2.65 -4.48 -24.53
C LEU A 316 1.50 -4.40 -25.52
N GLU A 317 0.81 -5.51 -25.77
CA GLU A 317 -0.39 -5.56 -26.62
C GLU A 317 -1.56 -4.81 -25.98
N ALA A 318 -1.72 -4.88 -24.65
CA ALA A 318 -2.71 -4.09 -23.93
C ALA A 318 -2.41 -2.57 -24.05
N MET A 319 -1.15 -2.16 -23.88
CA MET A 319 -0.71 -0.77 -24.09
C MET A 319 -1.00 -0.29 -25.53
N ALA A 320 -0.74 -1.13 -26.53
CA ALA A 320 -1.03 -0.81 -27.93
C ALA A 320 -2.52 -0.54 -28.19
N LYS A 321 -3.43 -1.27 -27.53
CA LYS A 321 -4.88 -1.05 -27.66
C LYS A 321 -5.33 0.26 -27.03
N ALA A 322 -4.72 0.68 -25.93
CA ALA A 322 -5.02 1.94 -25.28
C ALA A 322 -4.64 3.16 -26.15
N ASP A 323 -3.49 3.11 -26.82
CA ASP A 323 -2.99 4.22 -27.66
C ASP A 323 -3.66 4.31 -29.05
N THR A 324 -4.45 3.31 -29.43
CA THR A 324 -5.18 3.27 -30.71
C THR A 324 -6.69 3.49 -30.57
N SER A 325 -7.17 3.67 -29.33
CA SER A 325 -8.57 4.01 -29.00
C SER A 325 -8.74 5.52 -28.83
#